data_AF-A0ABC9B792-F1
#
_entry.id   AF-A0ABC9B792-F1
#
_cell.length_a   1.000
_cell.length_b   1.000
_cell.length_c   1.000
_cell.angle_alpha   90.00
_cell.angle_beta   90.00
_cell.angle_gamma   90.00
#
_symmetry.space_group_name_H-M   'P 1'
#
loop_
_entity.id
_entity.type
_entity.pdbx_description
1 polymer ?
#
loop_
_entity_poly.entity_id
_entity_poly.type
_entity_poly.pdbx_seq_one_letter_code
_entity_poly.pdbx_strand_id
1 'polypeptide(L)'
;MELTNNSTDRGLLDAQLELWHNTFAFMKSMALKSAVDLHIADAIHLHGGAATLPQILTKVDLHPSKIPSLHRLMRVLATTNVFSMQHPSPSADGSEPVYALTPVSRLLLGSQTPLTAMVLDPIIVSPFFELGTWFQHELPDPCIFKQTHGRPIWEMTKQDATFDALVNDGLASDSQFIMDVAIKQCAEVFQGISSLIDVGGGIGAAAQAISKAFPHVKCSVLDLEHIIAKAPADTGVQFITGDMFESIPPANAVL
;
A
#
# COMPACT_ATOMS: atom_id res chain seq x y z
N MET A 1 22.87 19.08 -48.66
CA MET A 1 22.59 17.75 -48.08
C MET A 1 22.71 17.92 -46.57
N GLU A 2 21.80 17.30 -45.80
CA GLU A 2 21.73 17.26 -44.33
C GLU A 2 21.12 18.45 -43.59
N LEU A 3 19.78 18.44 -43.46
CA LEU A 3 19.07 19.03 -42.31
C LEU A 3 17.83 18.20 -41.88
N THR A 4 17.65 16.98 -42.38
CA THR A 4 16.43 16.18 -42.16
C THR A 4 16.56 15.06 -41.12
N ASN A 5 17.72 14.87 -40.48
CA ASN A 5 17.93 13.75 -39.54
C ASN A 5 17.69 14.07 -38.05
N ASN A 6 17.62 15.36 -37.68
CA ASN A 6 17.69 15.76 -36.27
C ASN A 6 16.37 15.58 -35.48
N SER A 7 15.22 15.58 -36.17
CA SER A 7 13.90 15.39 -35.51
C SER A 7 13.59 13.92 -35.23
N THR A 8 14.03 13.03 -36.12
CA THR A 8 13.80 11.58 -36.02
C THR A 8 14.67 10.96 -34.91
N ASP A 9 15.94 11.36 -34.83
CA ASP A 9 16.86 10.89 -33.80
C ASP A 9 16.44 11.36 -32.39
N ARG A 10 15.96 12.60 -32.27
CA ARG A 10 15.42 13.11 -31.01
C ARG A 10 14.18 12.34 -30.56
N GLY A 11 13.25 12.07 -31.47
CA GLY A 11 12.05 11.29 -31.17
C GLY A 11 12.37 9.85 -30.72
N LEU A 12 13.41 9.22 -31.29
CA LEU A 12 13.86 7.90 -30.86
C LEU A 12 14.49 7.92 -29.46
N LEU A 13 15.26 8.96 -29.13
CA LEU A 13 15.84 9.11 -27.79
C LEU A 13 14.76 9.34 -26.73
N ASP A 14 13.77 10.18 -27.02
CA ASP A 14 12.62 10.41 -26.13
C ASP A 14 11.83 9.10 -25.90
N ALA A 15 11.58 8.33 -26.95
CA ALA A 15 10.92 7.03 -26.87
C ALA A 15 11.74 6.00 -26.07
N GLN A 16 13.08 5.99 -26.24
CA GLN A 16 13.97 5.12 -25.47
C GLN A 16 13.94 5.46 -23.98
N LEU A 17 13.95 6.75 -23.65
CA LEU A 17 13.87 7.23 -22.27
C LEU A 17 12.54 6.83 -21.62
N GLU A 18 11.43 6.95 -22.34
CA GLU A 18 10.12 6.49 -21.87
C GLU A 18 10.09 4.97 -21.67
N LEU A 19 10.63 4.20 -22.61
CA LEU A 19 10.75 2.75 -22.48
C LEU A 19 11.55 2.37 -21.22
N TRP A 20 12.70 3.00 -21.00
CA TRP A 20 13.52 2.74 -19.82
C TRP A 20 12.82 3.12 -18.51
N HIS A 21 12.09 4.24 -18.46
CA HIS A 21 11.31 4.60 -17.28
C HIS A 21 10.28 3.52 -16.91
N ASN A 22 9.63 2.92 -17.91
CA ASN A 22 8.68 1.84 -17.69
C ASN A 22 9.38 0.52 -17.33
N THR A 23 10.42 0.13 -18.06
CA THR A 23 11.19 -1.10 -17.78
C THR A 23 11.79 -1.11 -16.37
N PHE A 24 12.25 0.03 -15.89
CA PHE A 24 12.89 0.16 -14.58
C PHE A 24 11.92 0.59 -13.46
N ALA A 25 10.63 0.72 -13.74
CA ALA A 25 9.64 1.20 -12.77
C ALA A 25 9.58 0.33 -11.50
N PHE A 26 9.77 -0.99 -11.63
CA PHE A 26 9.76 -1.92 -10.48
C PHE A 26 10.82 -1.59 -9.42
N MET A 27 11.95 -0.97 -9.81
CA MET A 27 12.98 -0.55 -8.87
C MET A 27 12.46 0.51 -7.89
N LYS A 28 11.50 1.36 -8.30
CA LYS A 28 10.86 2.33 -7.41
C LYS A 28 10.05 1.62 -6.33
N SER A 29 9.27 0.60 -6.72
CA SER A 29 8.49 -0.23 -5.80
C SER A 29 9.39 -1.00 -4.83
N MET A 30 10.48 -1.60 -5.32
CA MET A 30 11.42 -2.33 -4.46
C MET A 30 12.22 -1.40 -3.53
N ALA A 31 12.52 -0.18 -3.97
CA ALA A 31 13.09 0.84 -3.10
C ALA A 31 12.12 1.24 -1.98
N LEU A 32 10.84 1.44 -2.32
CA LEU A 32 9.79 1.73 -1.34
C LEU A 32 9.63 0.57 -0.34
N LYS A 33 9.58 -0.67 -0.84
CA LYS A 33 9.55 -1.87 0.00
C LYS A 33 10.72 -1.88 0.97
N SER A 34 11.94 -1.63 0.48
CA SER A 34 13.14 -1.58 1.32
C SER A 34 13.05 -0.48 2.39
N ALA A 35 12.42 0.66 2.09
CA ALA A 35 12.22 1.72 3.05
C ALA A 35 11.26 1.34 4.18
N VAL A 36 10.22 0.56 3.85
CA VAL A 36 9.28 -0.02 4.81
C VAL A 36 9.97 -1.08 5.66
N ASP A 37 10.64 -2.06 5.03
CA ASP A 37 11.34 -3.15 5.71
C ASP A 37 12.41 -2.63 6.69
N LEU A 38 13.09 -1.53 6.33
CA LEU A 38 14.14 -0.91 7.14
C LEU A 38 13.62 0.18 8.10
N HIS A 39 12.30 0.43 8.17
CA HIS A 39 11.71 1.45 9.02
C HIS A 39 12.35 2.85 8.86
N ILE A 40 12.67 3.24 7.61
CA ILE A 40 13.39 4.49 7.33
C ILE A 40 12.55 5.71 7.70
N ALA A 41 11.23 5.68 7.44
CA ALA A 41 10.34 6.79 7.78
C ALA A 41 10.34 7.03 9.30
N ASP A 42 10.24 5.97 10.11
CA ASP A 42 10.34 6.02 11.56
C ASP A 42 11.68 6.57 12.03
N ALA A 43 12.79 6.11 11.45
CA ALA A 43 14.13 6.58 11.77
C ALA A 43 14.28 8.11 11.57
N ILE A 44 13.72 8.65 10.49
CA ILE A 44 13.71 10.10 10.23
C ILE A 44 12.73 10.82 11.18
N HIS A 45 11.56 10.24 11.44
CA HIS A 45 10.57 10.80 12.36
C HIS A 45 11.13 10.98 13.77
N LEU A 46 11.86 9.99 14.27
CA LEU A 46 12.53 10.03 15.59
C LEU A 46 13.56 11.15 15.74
N HIS A 47 14.03 11.74 14.63
CA HIS A 47 14.92 12.90 14.61
C HIS A 47 14.20 14.23 14.35
N GLY A 48 12.87 14.27 14.49
CA GLY A 48 12.08 15.48 14.27
C GLY A 48 11.60 15.66 12.83
N GLY A 49 11.66 14.60 12.01
CA GLY A 49 11.15 14.60 10.63
C GLY A 49 12.16 15.03 9.57
N ALA A 50 13.41 15.28 9.95
CA ALA A 50 14.54 15.47 9.06
C ALA A 50 15.81 14.87 9.69
N ALA A 51 16.60 14.13 8.92
CA ALA A 51 17.78 13.44 9.42
C ALA A 51 18.88 13.30 8.36
N THR A 52 20.15 13.34 8.78
CA THR A 52 21.30 12.96 7.95
C THR A 52 21.39 11.44 7.83
N LEU A 53 22.17 10.93 6.87
CA LEU A 53 22.35 9.50 6.71
C LEU A 53 22.96 8.82 7.97
N PRO A 54 23.98 9.38 8.65
CA PRO A 54 24.47 8.85 9.92
C PRO A 54 23.40 8.77 11.00
N GLN A 55 22.51 9.77 11.09
CA GLN A 55 21.40 9.75 12.05
C GLN A 55 20.42 8.60 11.76
N ILE A 56 20.06 8.40 10.49
CA ILE A 56 19.22 7.28 10.05
C ILE A 56 19.88 5.93 10.39
N LEU A 57 21.18 5.79 10.14
CA LEU A 57 21.95 4.57 10.44
C LEU A 57 21.98 4.22 11.92
N THR A 58 21.73 5.17 12.84
CA THR A 58 21.63 4.84 14.28
C THR A 58 20.33 4.10 14.65
N LYS A 59 19.35 4.06 13.75
CA LYS A 59 18.01 3.50 14.00
C LYS A 59 17.66 2.33 13.09
N VAL A 60 18.31 2.21 11.94
CA VAL A 60 18.09 1.14 10.96
C VAL A 60 19.02 -0.03 11.26
N ASP A 61 18.48 -1.25 11.24
CA ASP A 61 19.30 -2.47 11.28
C ASP A 61 19.95 -2.70 9.90
N LEU A 62 21.24 -2.37 9.78
CA LEU A 62 21.98 -2.47 8.53
C LEU A 62 23.40 -2.96 8.78
N HIS A 63 23.83 -3.98 8.02
CA HIS A 63 25.21 -4.41 8.03
C HIS A 63 26.15 -3.29 7.53
N PRO A 64 27.27 -2.98 8.21
CA PRO A 64 28.14 -1.85 7.86
C PRO A 64 28.63 -1.84 6.40
N SER A 65 28.88 -3.01 5.81
CA SER A 65 29.30 -3.12 4.39
C SER A 65 28.24 -2.66 3.38
N LYS A 66 26.98 -2.45 3.82
CA LYS A 66 25.86 -2.01 2.99
C LYS A 66 25.56 -0.51 3.13
N ILE A 67 26.29 0.24 3.95
CA ILE A 67 26.14 1.70 4.08
C ILE A 67 26.17 2.41 2.72
N PRO A 68 27.11 2.10 1.79
CA PRO A 68 27.11 2.71 0.47
C PRO A 68 25.84 2.39 -0.36
N SER A 69 25.27 1.20 -0.16
CA SER A 69 24.02 0.78 -0.79
C SER A 69 22.82 1.55 -0.23
N LEU A 70 22.76 1.77 1.10
CA LEU A 70 21.71 2.58 1.72
C LEU A 70 21.73 4.02 1.18
N HIS A 71 22.91 4.61 1.01
CA HIS A 71 23.02 5.94 0.42
C HIS A 71 22.44 6.01 -1.01
N ARG A 72 22.67 4.97 -1.82
CA ARG A 72 22.05 4.87 -3.17
C ARG A 72 20.53 4.69 -3.07
N LEU A 73 20.05 3.87 -2.14
CA LEU A 73 18.62 3.67 -1.89
C LEU A 73 17.94 4.99 -1.50
N MET A 74 18.51 5.75 -0.56
CA MET A 74 17.99 7.04 -0.12
C MET A 74 17.93 8.06 -1.27
N ARG A 75 18.90 8.05 -2.17
CA ARG A 75 18.87 8.88 -3.39
C ARG A 75 17.73 8.48 -4.32
N VAL A 76 17.49 7.18 -4.54
CA VAL A 76 16.34 6.72 -5.36
C VAL A 76 15.04 7.20 -4.73
N LEU A 77 14.86 7.00 -3.43
CA LEU A 77 13.66 7.41 -2.70
C LEU A 77 13.45 8.93 -2.69
N ALA A 78 14.53 9.72 -2.71
CA ALA A 78 14.46 11.16 -2.87
C ALA A 78 14.04 11.57 -4.29
N THR A 79 14.64 10.97 -5.31
CA THR A 79 14.31 11.23 -6.72
C THR A 79 12.89 10.79 -7.08
N THR A 80 12.34 9.80 -6.39
CA THR A 80 10.93 9.37 -6.54
C THR A 80 9.96 10.11 -5.61
N ASN A 81 10.40 11.19 -4.95
CA ASN A 81 9.62 12.04 -4.05
C ASN A 81 9.02 11.33 -2.83
N VAL A 82 9.51 10.13 -2.48
CA VAL A 82 9.12 9.47 -1.22
C VAL A 82 9.70 10.27 -0.06
N PHE A 83 10.98 10.62 -0.11
CA PHE A 83 11.60 11.57 0.81
C PHE A 83 12.03 12.84 0.06
N SER A 84 12.29 13.92 0.78
CA SER A 84 12.96 15.10 0.22
C SER A 84 14.43 15.08 0.61
N MET A 85 15.30 15.59 -0.25
CA MET A 85 16.73 15.71 0.02
C MET A 85 17.13 17.19 -0.10
N GLN A 86 17.71 17.73 0.96
CA GLN A 86 18.15 19.12 1.05
C GLN A 86 19.65 19.15 1.33
N HIS A 87 20.35 20.06 0.66
CA HIS A 87 21.74 20.38 0.98
C HIS A 87 21.78 21.63 1.87
N PRO A 88 22.30 21.54 3.11
CA PRO A 88 22.41 22.70 3.98
C PRO A 88 23.48 23.67 3.44
N SER A 89 23.04 24.61 2.61
CA SER A 89 23.78 25.70 1.97
C SER A 89 24.75 25.33 0.83
N PRO A 90 24.71 26.05 -0.33
CA PRO A 90 25.67 25.88 -1.42
C PRO A 90 27.09 26.37 -1.09
N SER A 91 27.29 27.05 0.03
CA SER A 91 28.59 27.55 0.48
C SER A 91 29.39 26.56 1.35
N ALA A 92 28.77 25.46 1.77
CA ALA A 92 29.41 24.42 2.57
C ALA A 92 29.67 23.20 1.69
N ASP A 93 30.69 23.29 0.84
CA ASP A 93 31.18 22.18 0.05
C ASP A 93 31.58 21.04 1.01
N GLY A 94 30.85 19.91 0.95
CA GLY A 94 31.04 18.77 1.85
C GLY A 94 30.02 18.59 2.98
N SER A 95 28.98 19.42 3.09
CA SER A 95 27.89 19.16 4.06
C SER A 95 27.04 17.95 3.64
N GLU A 96 26.75 17.05 4.59
CA GLU A 96 25.94 15.87 4.30
C GLU A 96 24.50 16.24 3.92
N PRO A 97 23.90 15.56 2.94
CA PRO A 97 22.51 15.77 2.60
C PRO A 97 21.60 15.42 3.79
N VAL A 98 20.59 16.26 4.00
CA VAL A 98 19.54 16.02 4.99
C VAL A 98 18.32 15.46 4.27
N TYR A 99 17.83 14.31 4.71
CA TYR A 99 16.60 13.69 4.22
C TYR A 99 15.44 14.07 5.12
N ALA A 100 14.35 14.58 4.56
CA ALA A 100 13.18 14.99 5.32
C ALA A 100 11.89 14.32 4.82
N LEU A 101 10.96 14.09 5.75
CA LEU A 101 9.67 13.49 5.47
C LEU A 101 8.83 14.37 4.54
N THR A 102 8.36 13.80 3.44
CA THR A 102 7.30 14.35 2.58
C THR A 102 5.92 13.90 3.06
N PRO A 103 4.81 14.47 2.53
CA PRO A 103 3.48 13.91 2.75
C PRO A 103 3.36 12.42 2.42
N VAL A 104 4.04 11.94 1.38
CA VAL A 104 4.05 10.52 0.98
C VAL A 104 4.70 9.67 2.06
N SER A 105 5.94 9.98 2.47
CA SER A 105 6.61 9.21 3.51
C SER A 105 5.95 9.30 4.89
N ARG A 106 5.13 10.33 5.16
CA ARG A 106 4.37 10.42 6.41
C ARG A 106 3.26 9.38 6.49
N LEU A 107 2.71 8.96 5.34
CA LEU A 107 1.76 7.84 5.29
C LEU A 107 2.41 6.50 5.69
N LEU A 108 3.74 6.40 5.55
CA LEU A 108 4.54 5.24 5.98
C LEU A 108 4.85 5.22 7.49
N LEU A 109 4.36 6.19 8.27
CA LEU A 109 4.49 6.19 9.74
C LEU A 109 3.35 5.42 10.43
N GLY A 110 2.47 4.77 9.66
CA GLY A 110 1.40 3.96 10.21
C GLY A 110 0.31 3.65 9.21
N SER A 111 -0.46 4.66 8.78
CA SER A 111 -1.75 4.45 8.12
C SER A 111 -1.70 3.67 6.81
N GLN A 112 -0.57 3.68 6.10
CA GLN A 112 -0.43 3.00 4.80
C GLN A 112 0.75 2.03 4.75
N THR A 113 1.47 1.86 5.87
CA THR A 113 2.59 0.91 5.95
C THR A 113 2.12 -0.54 5.79
N PRO A 114 1.06 -1.00 6.48
CA PRO A 114 0.57 -2.37 6.30
C PRO A 114 0.10 -2.65 4.88
N LEU A 115 -0.66 -1.73 4.26
CA LEU A 115 -1.07 -1.86 2.87
C LEU A 115 0.13 -1.97 1.92
N THR A 116 1.14 -1.11 2.11
CA THR A 116 2.35 -1.13 1.29
C THR A 116 3.11 -2.44 1.46
N ALA A 117 3.22 -2.96 2.69
CA ALA A 117 3.83 -4.24 2.97
C ALA A 117 3.08 -5.40 2.29
N MET A 118 1.75 -5.41 2.36
CA MET A 118 0.89 -6.39 1.70
C MET A 118 1.07 -6.39 0.18
N VAL A 119 0.93 -5.23 -0.47
CA VAL A 119 0.98 -5.11 -1.94
C VAL A 119 2.35 -5.47 -2.51
N LEU A 120 3.42 -5.19 -1.76
CA LEU A 120 4.80 -5.46 -2.16
C LEU A 120 5.34 -6.79 -1.63
N ASP A 121 4.48 -7.61 -1.01
CA ASP A 121 4.86 -8.95 -0.56
C ASP A 121 5.14 -9.87 -1.76
N PRO A 122 6.18 -10.73 -1.69
CA PRO A 122 6.51 -11.64 -2.77
C PRO A 122 5.35 -12.52 -3.23
N ILE A 123 4.45 -12.94 -2.32
CA ILE A 123 3.28 -13.76 -2.66
C ILE A 123 2.30 -12.98 -3.55
N ILE A 124 2.12 -11.68 -3.28
CA ILE A 124 1.24 -10.82 -4.08
C ILE A 124 1.89 -10.43 -5.40
N VAL A 125 3.21 -10.23 -5.41
CA VAL A 125 3.94 -9.76 -6.60
C VAL A 125 4.29 -10.90 -7.58
N SER A 126 4.60 -12.10 -7.09
CA SER A 126 5.08 -13.19 -7.96
C SER A 126 4.12 -13.60 -9.08
N PRO A 127 2.79 -13.55 -8.94
CA PRO A 127 1.88 -13.88 -10.04
C PRO A 127 2.09 -13.02 -11.28
N PHE A 128 2.49 -11.75 -11.12
CA PHE A 128 2.70 -10.84 -12.25
C PHE A 128 3.86 -11.24 -13.16
N PHE A 129 4.78 -12.12 -12.71
CA PHE A 129 5.82 -12.67 -13.57
C PHE A 129 5.26 -13.62 -14.65
N GLU A 130 4.09 -14.20 -14.42
CA GLU A 130 3.42 -15.14 -15.33
C GLU A 130 2.29 -14.47 -16.14
N LEU A 131 2.24 -13.13 -16.18
CA LEU A 131 1.13 -12.43 -16.85
C LEU A 131 1.12 -12.70 -18.36
N GLY A 132 2.29 -12.77 -18.99
CA GLY A 132 2.41 -13.07 -20.40
C GLY A 132 2.01 -14.50 -20.77
N THR A 133 2.25 -15.47 -19.90
CA THR A 133 1.83 -16.88 -20.08
C THR A 133 0.34 -17.01 -19.82
N TRP A 134 -0.18 -16.37 -18.77
CA TRP A 134 -1.62 -16.31 -18.45
C TRP A 134 -2.47 -15.80 -19.64
N PHE A 135 -2.01 -14.76 -20.35
CA PHE A 135 -2.73 -14.24 -21.53
C PHE A 135 -2.80 -15.21 -22.73
N GLN A 136 -2.02 -16.29 -22.74
CA GLN A 136 -2.01 -17.27 -23.83
C GLN A 136 -2.99 -18.43 -23.60
N HIS A 137 -3.59 -18.52 -22.42
CA HIS A 137 -4.48 -19.62 -22.08
C HIS A 137 -5.92 -19.37 -22.56
N GLU A 138 -6.66 -20.46 -22.80
CA GLU A 138 -8.06 -20.41 -23.28
C GLU A 138 -9.05 -20.42 -22.10
N LEU A 139 -10.08 -19.57 -22.18
CA LEU A 139 -11.10 -19.47 -21.14
C LEU A 139 -11.95 -20.75 -20.98
N PRO A 140 -12.42 -21.06 -19.74
CA PRO A 140 -12.24 -20.27 -18.51
C PRO A 140 -10.97 -20.67 -17.75
N ASP A 141 -10.05 -19.73 -17.61
CA ASP A 141 -8.84 -19.92 -16.81
C ASP A 141 -9.02 -19.51 -15.36
N PRO A 142 -8.26 -20.13 -14.43
CA PRO A 142 -8.08 -19.58 -13.11
C PRO A 142 -7.51 -18.16 -13.19
N CYS A 143 -7.84 -17.31 -12.21
CA CYS A 143 -7.15 -16.04 -12.08
C CYS A 143 -5.64 -16.27 -11.91
N ILE A 144 -4.83 -15.29 -12.32
CA ILE A 144 -3.37 -15.42 -12.33
C ILE A 144 -2.80 -15.84 -10.97
N PHE A 145 -3.37 -15.35 -9.87
CA PHE A 145 -2.97 -15.76 -8.52
C PHE A 145 -3.14 -17.27 -8.30
N LYS A 146 -4.31 -17.82 -8.69
CA LYS A 146 -4.59 -19.26 -8.59
C LYS A 146 -3.74 -20.08 -9.54
N GLN A 147 -3.38 -19.57 -10.72
CA GLN A 147 -2.45 -20.25 -11.61
C GLN A 147 -1.06 -20.38 -10.99
N THR A 148 -0.54 -19.29 -10.40
CA THR A 148 0.79 -19.27 -9.79
C THR A 148 0.87 -20.08 -8.49
N HIS A 149 -0.13 -19.95 -7.62
CA HIS A 149 -0.09 -20.52 -6.27
C HIS A 149 -0.94 -21.79 -6.11
N GLY A 150 -1.61 -22.23 -7.17
CA GLY A 150 -2.50 -23.40 -7.19
C GLY A 150 -3.83 -23.23 -6.46
N ARG A 151 -4.09 -22.07 -5.86
CA ARG A 151 -5.29 -21.78 -5.05
C ARG A 151 -5.66 -20.29 -5.10
N PRO A 152 -6.95 -19.93 -4.95
CA PRO A 152 -7.36 -18.54 -4.76
C PRO A 152 -6.73 -17.90 -3.52
N ILE A 153 -6.61 -16.57 -3.53
CA ILE A 153 -6.04 -15.79 -2.43
C ILE A 153 -6.73 -16.06 -1.08
N TRP A 154 -8.07 -16.09 -1.06
CA TRP A 154 -8.86 -16.29 0.16
C TRP A 154 -8.78 -17.71 0.72
N GLU A 155 -8.52 -18.72 -0.13
CA GLU A 155 -8.22 -20.06 0.37
C GLU A 155 -6.83 -20.15 0.99
N MET A 156 -5.91 -19.30 0.53
CA MET A 156 -4.56 -19.24 1.06
C MET A 156 -4.50 -18.52 2.41
N THR A 157 -5.20 -17.39 2.57
CA THR A 157 -5.33 -16.70 3.87
C THR A 157 -5.91 -17.64 4.92
N LYS A 158 -6.92 -18.45 4.57
CA LYS A 158 -7.47 -19.45 5.49
C LYS A 158 -6.45 -20.47 6.02
N GLN A 159 -5.38 -20.76 5.28
CA GLN A 159 -4.39 -21.79 5.62
C GLN A 159 -3.08 -21.25 6.17
N ASP A 160 -2.73 -20.01 5.86
CA ASP A 160 -1.51 -19.34 6.32
C ASP A 160 -1.87 -18.12 7.18
N ALA A 161 -1.71 -18.26 8.50
CA ALA A 161 -2.02 -17.21 9.46
C ALA A 161 -1.14 -15.96 9.30
N THR A 162 0.09 -16.09 8.78
CA THR A 162 0.98 -14.95 8.57
C THR A 162 0.51 -14.15 7.36
N PHE A 163 0.19 -14.83 6.27
CA PHE A 163 -0.32 -14.19 5.06
C PHE A 163 -1.72 -13.59 5.29
N ASP A 164 -2.57 -14.26 6.07
CA ASP A 164 -3.85 -13.72 6.48
C ASP A 164 -3.73 -12.45 7.32
N ALA A 165 -2.84 -12.43 8.31
CA ALA A 165 -2.60 -11.22 9.10
C ALA A 165 -2.11 -10.08 8.21
N LEU A 166 -1.17 -10.36 7.30
CA LEU A 166 -0.68 -9.38 6.34
C LEU A 166 -1.79 -8.78 5.46
N VAL A 167 -2.69 -9.62 4.94
CA VAL A 167 -3.81 -9.17 4.10
C VAL A 167 -4.82 -8.37 4.92
N ASN A 168 -5.18 -8.86 6.10
CA ASN A 168 -6.16 -8.20 6.97
C ASN A 168 -5.64 -6.85 7.49
N ASP A 169 -4.37 -6.77 7.93
CA ASP A 169 -3.74 -5.52 8.37
C ASP A 169 -3.64 -4.52 7.20
N GLY A 170 -3.29 -5.01 6.01
CA GLY A 170 -3.23 -4.21 4.80
C GLY A 170 -4.56 -3.56 4.46
N LEU A 171 -5.61 -4.38 4.31
CA LEU A 171 -6.96 -3.90 3.98
C LEU A 171 -7.53 -3.01 5.08
N ALA A 172 -7.39 -3.38 6.35
CA ALA A 172 -7.87 -2.57 7.47
C ALA A 172 -7.19 -1.21 7.53
N SER A 173 -5.88 -1.14 7.31
CA SER A 173 -5.14 0.14 7.30
C SER A 173 -5.62 1.09 6.21
N ASP A 174 -5.93 0.56 5.02
CA ASP A 174 -6.46 1.35 3.92
C ASP A 174 -7.90 1.81 4.16
N SER A 175 -8.77 0.90 4.61
CA SER A 175 -10.14 1.24 4.97
C SER A 175 -10.20 2.33 6.03
N GLN A 176 -9.36 2.27 7.07
CA GLN A 176 -9.28 3.32 8.09
C GLN A 176 -8.89 4.67 7.49
N PHE A 177 -7.85 4.68 6.65
CA PHE A 177 -7.37 5.91 6.01
C PHE A 177 -8.45 6.54 5.11
N ILE A 178 -9.09 5.75 4.25
CA ILE A 178 -10.14 6.22 3.35
C ILE A 178 -11.36 6.69 4.13
N MET A 179 -11.79 5.95 5.16
CA MET A 179 -12.94 6.34 5.97
C MET A 179 -12.70 7.60 6.78
N ASP A 180 -11.49 7.80 7.31
CA ASP A 180 -11.12 9.05 7.98
C ASP A 180 -11.26 10.27 7.06
N VAL A 181 -10.99 10.12 5.77
CA VAL A 181 -11.18 11.17 4.77
C VAL A 181 -12.67 11.30 4.40
N ALA A 182 -13.34 10.19 4.09
CA ALA A 182 -14.73 10.16 3.67
C ALA A 182 -15.68 10.74 4.73
N ILE A 183 -15.49 10.40 6.01
CA ILE A 183 -16.28 10.94 7.11
C ILE A 183 -16.09 12.45 7.25
N LYS A 184 -14.87 12.96 7.04
CA LYS A 184 -14.57 14.39 7.15
C LYS A 184 -15.09 15.21 5.97
N GLN A 185 -15.12 14.63 4.77
CA GLN A 185 -15.37 15.36 3.53
C GLN A 185 -16.73 15.07 2.89
N CYS A 186 -17.33 13.92 3.19
CA CYS A 186 -18.54 13.40 2.54
C CYS A 186 -19.56 12.89 3.56
N ALA A 187 -19.68 13.55 4.72
CA ALA A 187 -20.55 13.12 5.82
C ALA A 187 -22.03 13.01 5.40
N GLU A 188 -22.45 13.80 4.42
CA GLU A 188 -23.78 13.81 3.83
C GLU A 188 -24.20 12.48 3.20
N VAL A 189 -23.25 11.64 2.76
CA VAL A 189 -23.55 10.31 2.21
C VAL A 189 -24.18 9.40 3.27
N PHE A 190 -23.88 9.64 4.54
CA PHE A 190 -24.43 8.88 5.66
C PHE A 190 -25.67 9.55 6.29
N GLN A 191 -26.17 10.65 5.73
CA GLN A 191 -27.40 11.27 6.22
C GLN A 191 -28.63 10.51 5.73
N GLY A 192 -29.55 10.23 6.65
CA GLY A 192 -30.84 9.61 6.33
C GLY A 192 -30.81 8.08 6.17
N ILE A 193 -29.64 7.45 6.23
CA ILE A 193 -29.54 5.99 6.36
C ILE A 193 -29.73 5.58 7.82
N SER A 194 -30.48 4.51 8.08
CA SER A 194 -30.68 3.97 9.43
C SER A 194 -29.95 2.65 9.66
N SER A 195 -29.60 1.94 8.59
CA SER A 195 -28.76 0.74 8.63
C SER A 195 -27.85 0.62 7.40
N LEU A 196 -26.65 0.12 7.62
CA LEU A 196 -25.62 -0.11 6.60
C LEU A 196 -25.02 -1.50 6.79
N ILE A 197 -24.85 -2.24 5.69
CA ILE A 197 -24.10 -3.49 5.67
C ILE A 197 -22.86 -3.33 4.80
N ASP A 198 -21.70 -3.62 5.38
CA ASP A 198 -20.37 -3.59 4.75
C ASP A 198 -20.04 -5.01 4.28
N VAL A 199 -20.12 -5.24 2.96
CA VAL A 199 -20.02 -6.57 2.36
C VAL A 199 -18.58 -6.86 1.95
N GLY A 200 -17.99 -7.91 2.52
CA GLY A 200 -16.54 -8.10 2.44
C GLY A 200 -15.78 -7.09 3.31
N GLY A 201 -16.42 -6.56 4.35
CA GLY A 201 -15.88 -5.51 5.23
C GLY A 201 -14.75 -5.97 6.15
N GLY A 202 -14.31 -7.22 6.04
CA GLY A 202 -13.21 -7.78 6.79
C GLY A 202 -13.47 -7.80 8.31
N ILE A 203 -12.49 -7.32 9.06
CA ILE A 203 -12.61 -7.12 10.51
C ILE A 203 -13.38 -5.83 10.89
N GLY A 204 -14.06 -5.21 9.92
CA GLY A 204 -15.01 -4.13 10.12
C GLY A 204 -14.40 -2.75 10.33
N ALA A 205 -13.20 -2.50 9.81
CA ALA A 205 -12.52 -1.21 9.96
C ALA A 205 -13.39 -0.03 9.47
N ALA A 206 -14.02 -0.18 8.30
CA ALA A 206 -14.87 0.87 7.74
C ALA A 206 -16.19 1.02 8.50
N ALA A 207 -16.92 -0.08 8.71
CA ALA A 207 -18.14 -0.10 9.52
C ALA A 207 -17.96 0.50 10.92
N GLN A 208 -16.83 0.24 11.60
CA GLN A 208 -16.52 0.81 12.91
C GLN A 208 -16.32 2.34 12.85
N ALA A 209 -15.61 2.83 11.84
CA ALA A 209 -15.42 4.26 11.64
C ALA A 209 -16.77 4.97 11.42
N ILE A 210 -17.64 4.38 10.59
CA ILE A 210 -19.00 4.90 10.33
C ILE A 210 -19.83 4.87 11.61
N SER A 211 -19.87 3.75 12.31
CA SER A 211 -20.66 3.59 13.55
C SER A 211 -20.25 4.62 14.61
N LYS A 212 -18.95 4.90 14.74
CA LYS A 212 -18.43 5.92 15.66
C LYS A 212 -18.80 7.35 15.25
N ALA A 213 -18.75 7.66 13.95
CA ALA A 213 -19.07 9.00 13.45
C ALA A 213 -20.58 9.26 13.39
N PHE A 214 -21.38 8.23 13.15
CA PHE A 214 -22.83 8.31 12.99
C PHE A 214 -23.52 7.26 13.88
N PRO A 215 -23.62 7.49 15.21
CA PRO A 215 -24.15 6.49 16.15
C PRO A 215 -25.61 6.07 15.92
N HIS A 216 -26.34 6.79 15.07
CA HIS A 216 -27.71 6.46 14.68
C HIS A 216 -27.78 5.41 13.56
N VAL A 217 -26.69 5.19 12.83
CA VAL A 217 -26.60 4.19 11.77
C VAL A 217 -26.24 2.84 12.37
N LYS A 218 -27.11 1.85 12.19
CA LYS A 218 -26.80 0.47 12.58
C LYS A 218 -25.86 -0.14 11.54
N CYS A 219 -24.61 -0.38 11.93
CA CYS A 219 -23.61 -0.96 11.04
C CYS A 219 -23.51 -2.47 11.27
N SER A 220 -23.49 -3.23 10.17
CA SER A 220 -23.15 -4.64 10.15
C SER A 220 -22.08 -4.94 9.12
N VAL A 221 -21.29 -5.98 9.34
CA VAL A 221 -20.28 -6.49 8.41
C VAL A 221 -20.68 -7.90 8.01
N LEU A 222 -20.68 -8.18 6.71
CA LEU A 222 -20.83 -9.53 6.16
C LEU A 222 -19.47 -9.99 5.62
N ASP A 223 -18.95 -11.09 6.17
CA ASP A 223 -17.72 -11.69 5.65
C ASP A 223 -17.68 -13.21 5.93
N LEU A 224 -16.64 -13.87 5.41
CA LEU A 224 -16.40 -15.28 5.60
C LEU A 224 -16.12 -15.62 7.07
N GLU A 225 -16.49 -16.83 7.48
CA GLU A 225 -16.40 -17.29 8.87
C GLU A 225 -15.01 -17.08 9.50
N HIS A 226 -13.96 -17.43 8.76
CA HIS A 226 -12.58 -17.34 9.23
C HIS A 226 -12.08 -15.89 9.42
N ILE A 227 -12.72 -14.92 8.77
CA ILE A 227 -12.45 -13.48 8.92
C ILE A 227 -13.22 -12.94 10.12
N ILE A 228 -14.52 -13.21 10.19
CA ILE A 228 -15.40 -12.78 11.29
C ILE A 228 -14.94 -13.34 12.64
N ALA A 229 -14.38 -14.55 12.66
CA ALA A 229 -13.80 -15.15 13.88
C ALA A 229 -12.66 -14.32 14.51
N LYS A 230 -12.07 -13.39 13.75
CA LYS A 230 -10.97 -12.50 14.18
C LYS A 230 -11.45 -11.07 14.43
N ALA A 231 -12.73 -10.79 14.23
CA ALA A 231 -13.29 -9.46 14.41
C ALA A 231 -13.19 -9.03 15.88
N PRO A 232 -12.90 -7.74 16.14
CA PRO A 232 -12.87 -7.21 17.49
C PRO A 232 -14.25 -7.24 18.17
N ALA A 233 -14.27 -7.50 19.48
CA ALA A 233 -15.48 -7.43 20.30
C ALA A 233 -15.81 -5.98 20.71
N ASP A 234 -17.06 -5.74 21.13
CA ASP A 234 -17.53 -4.49 21.73
C ASP A 234 -17.39 -3.22 20.86
N THR A 235 -17.53 -3.36 19.55
CA THR A 235 -17.30 -2.26 18.59
C THR A 235 -18.55 -1.49 18.17
N GLY A 236 -19.74 -1.89 18.63
CA GLY A 236 -21.01 -1.32 18.17
C GLY A 236 -21.42 -1.76 16.75
N VAL A 237 -20.63 -2.64 16.13
CA VAL A 237 -20.87 -3.23 14.80
C VAL A 237 -21.33 -4.68 14.95
N GLN A 238 -22.35 -5.08 14.18
CA GLN A 238 -22.79 -6.46 14.12
C GLN A 238 -22.00 -7.24 13.06
N PHE A 239 -21.30 -8.30 13.47
CA PHE A 239 -20.60 -9.18 12.53
C PHE A 239 -21.45 -10.37 12.13
N ILE A 240 -21.54 -10.63 10.82
CA ILE A 240 -22.39 -11.65 10.22
C ILE A 240 -21.49 -12.54 9.35
N THR A 241 -21.46 -13.83 9.69
CA THR A 241 -20.82 -14.84 8.84
C THR A 241 -21.72 -15.18 7.67
N GLY A 242 -21.18 -15.16 6.45
CA GLY A 242 -21.89 -15.65 5.27
C GLY A 242 -21.09 -15.54 3.98
N ASP A 243 -21.72 -15.98 2.89
CA ASP A 243 -21.22 -15.81 1.54
C ASP A 243 -22.11 -14.80 0.79
N MET A 244 -21.51 -13.69 0.36
CA MET A 244 -22.20 -12.64 -0.38
C MET A 244 -22.76 -13.11 -1.72
N PHE A 245 -22.22 -14.19 -2.29
CA PHE A 245 -22.74 -14.81 -3.52
C PHE A 245 -23.99 -15.65 -3.27
N GLU A 246 -24.24 -16.06 -2.03
CA GLU A 246 -25.46 -16.77 -1.64
C GLU A 246 -26.55 -15.79 -1.19
N SER A 247 -26.23 -14.91 -0.23
CA SER A 247 -27.19 -13.91 0.26
C SER A 247 -26.51 -12.75 0.98
N ILE A 248 -27.10 -11.56 0.86
CA ILE A 248 -26.72 -10.36 1.61
C ILE A 248 -27.91 -9.96 2.49
N PRO A 249 -27.75 -9.86 3.82
CA PRO A 249 -28.81 -9.38 4.70
C PRO A 249 -29.32 -7.98 4.33
N PRO A 250 -30.63 -7.70 4.49
CA PRO A 250 -31.21 -6.42 4.10
C PRO A 250 -30.72 -5.27 5.00
N ALA A 251 -30.31 -4.17 4.38
CA ALA A 251 -29.99 -2.89 5.02
C ALA A 251 -30.48 -1.72 4.15
N ASN A 252 -30.49 -0.48 4.67
CA ASN A 252 -30.83 0.68 3.84
C ASN A 252 -29.75 1.00 2.80
N ALA A 253 -28.49 0.74 3.15
CA ALA A 253 -27.35 0.91 2.26
C ALA A 253 -26.42 -0.31 2.34
N VAL A 254 -25.77 -0.60 1.21
CA VAL A 254 -24.69 -1.57 1.11
C VAL A 254 -23.42 -0.76 0.83
N LEU A 255 -22.37 -1.02 1.62
CA LEU A 255 -21.01 -0.54 1.39
C LEU A 255 -20.20 -1.67 0.75
#